data_AF-A0A844MIU0-F1
#
_entry.id   AF-A0A844MIU0-F1
#
_cell.length_a   1.000
_cell.length_b   1.000
_cell.length_c   1.000
_cell.angle_alpha   90.00
_cell.angle_beta   90.00
_cell.angle_gamma   90.00
#
_symmetry.space_group_name_H-M   'P 1'
#
loop_
_entity.id
_entity.type
_entity.pdbx_description
1 polymer ?
#
loop_
_entity_poly.entity_id
_entity_poly.type
_entity_poly.pdbx_seq_one_letter_code
_entity_poly.pdbx_strand_id
1 'polypeptide(L)' 'MRLPWGSNVSEFHTALGQFLNYQFALEEFDPQRKLDLAVPESIYKSFFQRRFTRSVVERIQINLLIYNEKQEEIVQWL' A
#
# COMPACT_ATOMS: atom_id res chain seq x y z
N MET A 1 -29.21 -0.48 9.95
CA MET A 1 -27.82 -0.99 9.94
C MET A 1 -27.08 -0.25 8.83
N ARG A 2 -26.20 0.68 9.18
CA ARG A 2 -25.59 1.64 8.24
C ARG A 2 -24.08 1.37 8.25
N LEU A 3 -23.52 0.86 7.15
CA LEU A 3 -22.08 0.64 7.00
C LEU A 3 -21.41 2.00 6.73
N PRO A 4 -20.48 2.47 7.58
CA PRO A 4 -19.70 3.65 7.28
C PRO A 4 -18.40 3.22 6.56
N TRP A 5 -18.04 3.97 5.51
CA TRP A 5 -16.80 3.85 4.74
C TRP A 5 -16.73 2.66 3.76
N GLY A 6 -16.18 2.89 2.57
CA GLY A 6 -15.88 1.80 1.62
C GLY A 6 -15.01 0.78 2.34
N SER A 7 -15.23 -0.52 2.10
CA SER A 7 -14.46 -1.55 2.81
C SER A 7 -12.95 -1.34 2.59
N ASN A 8 -12.09 -1.67 3.56
CA ASN A 8 -10.62 -1.64 3.39
C ASN A 8 -10.18 -2.38 2.10
N VAL A 9 -10.97 -3.34 1.64
CA VAL A 9 -10.78 -4.04 0.36
C VAL A 9 -11.02 -3.12 -0.84
N SER A 10 -12.09 -2.33 -0.85
CA SER A 10 -12.37 -1.33 -1.88
C SER A 10 -11.29 -0.26 -1.96
N GLU A 11 -10.86 0.26 -0.81
CA GLU A 11 -9.77 1.24 -0.72
C GLU A 11 -8.45 0.64 -1.20
N PHE A 12 -8.15 -0.60 -0.81
CA PHE A 12 -6.99 -1.33 -1.28
C PHE A 12 -6.99 -1.54 -2.79
N HIS A 13 -8.11 -1.92 -3.39
CA HIS A 13 -8.22 -2.04 -4.85
C HIS A 13 -7.97 -0.71 -5.56
N THR A 14 -8.42 0.40 -4.97
CA THR A 14 -8.19 1.74 -5.52
C THR A 14 -6.72 2.12 -5.43
N ALA A 15 -6.10 1.96 -4.25
CA ALA A 15 -4.70 2.25 -4.03
C ALA A 15 -3.78 1.37 -4.90
N LEU A 16 -4.14 0.09 -5.07
CA LEU A 16 -3.41 -0.83 -5.94
C LEU A 16 -3.46 -0.40 -7.41
N GLY A 17 -4.64 0.02 -7.89
CA GLY A 17 -4.78 0.53 -9.25
C GLY A 17 -3.94 1.79 -9.48
N GLN A 18 -3.93 2.71 -8.50
CA GLN A 18 -3.09 3.90 -8.56
C GLN A 18 -1.60 3.54 -8.56
N PHE A 19 -1.17 2.65 -7.66
CA PHE A 19 0.22 2.20 -7.56
C PHE A 19 0.73 1.63 -8.89
N LEU A 20 -0.03 0.72 -9.51
CA LEU A 20 0.34 0.12 -10.80
C LEU A 20 0.44 1.17 -11.91
N ASN A 21 -0.52 2.10 -11.99
CA ASN A 21 -0.49 3.15 -13.00
C ASN A 21 0.75 4.05 -12.85
N TYR A 22 1.10 4.42 -11.63
CA TYR A 22 2.31 5.22 -11.38
C TYR A 22 3.58 4.41 -11.62
N GLN A 23 3.61 3.13 -11.26
CA GLN A 23 4.75 2.27 -11.52
C GLN A 23 5.04 2.20 -13.02
N PHE A 24 4.03 1.95 -13.85
CA PHE A 24 4.20 1.92 -15.31
C PHE A 24 4.65 3.26 -15.87
N ALA A 25 4.11 4.38 -15.37
CA ALA A 25 4.56 5.70 -15.77
C ALA A 25 6.03 5.94 -15.39
N LEU A 26 6.45 5.53 -14.19
CA LEU A 26 7.85 5.69 -13.76
C LEU A 26 8.80 4.80 -14.54
N GLU A 27 8.40 3.57 -14.88
CA GLU A 27 9.18 2.69 -15.75
C GLU A 27 9.47 3.32 -17.12
N GLU A 28 8.55 4.14 -17.65
CA GLU A 28 8.71 4.85 -18.91
C GLU A 28 9.50 6.17 -18.77
N PHE A 29 9.20 6.98 -17.75
CA PHE A 29 9.69 8.37 -17.66
C PHE A 29 10.84 8.59 -16.67
N ASP A 30 10.97 7.76 -15.63
CA ASP A 30 12.01 7.87 -14.59
C ASP A 30 12.29 6.50 -13.94
N PRO A 31 12.91 5.55 -14.69
CA PRO A 31 13.02 4.15 -14.26
C PRO A 31 13.94 3.93 -13.06
N GLN A 32 14.70 4.96 -12.66
CA GLN A 32 15.53 4.91 -11.46
C GLN A 32 14.75 5.27 -10.19
N ARG A 33 13.55 5.84 -10.33
CA ARG A 33 12.70 6.23 -9.21
C ARG A 33 12.01 5.01 -8.61
N LYS A 34 12.25 4.79 -7.33
CA LYS A 34 11.53 3.80 -6.53
C LYS A 34 10.17 4.35 -6.13
N LEU A 35 9.15 3.51 -6.24
CA LEU A 35 7.80 3.78 -5.78
C LEU A 35 7.50 2.88 -4.58
N ASP A 36 7.12 3.50 -3.48
CA ASP A 36 6.71 2.82 -2.24
C ASP A 36 5.26 3.16 -1.93
N LEU A 37 4.49 2.14 -1.53
CA LEU A 37 3.14 2.35 -1.01
C LEU A 37 3.23 2.65 0.49
N ALA A 38 2.92 3.89 0.86
CA ALA A 38 2.89 4.30 2.27
C ALA A 38 1.64 3.74 2.98
N VAL A 39 1.85 3.03 4.08
CA VAL A 39 0.79 2.35 4.85
C VAL A 39 0.92 2.68 6.34
N PRO A 40 -0.15 3.13 7.01
CA PRO A 40 -0.13 3.30 8.46
C PRO A 40 0.16 1.98 9.17
N GLU A 41 0.95 2.02 10.26
CA GLU A 41 1.30 0.83 11.03
C GLU A 41 0.07 0.03 11.50
N SER A 42 -1.00 0.75 11.88
CA SER A 42 -2.29 0.19 12.30
C SER A 42 -2.95 -0.67 11.20
N ILE A 43 -2.90 -0.19 9.94
CA ILE A 43 -3.42 -0.88 8.76
C ILE A 43 -2.49 -2.01 8.33
N TYR A 44 -1.17 -1.81 8.44
CA TYR A 44 -0.20 -2.84 8.14
C TYR A 44 -0.38 -4.08 9.03
N LYS A 45 -0.49 -3.86 10.35
CA LYS A 45 -0.65 -4.92 11.37
C LYS A 45 -2.01 -5.65 11.30
N SER A 46 -3.04 -5.03 10.71
CA SER A 46 -4.40 -5.59 10.68
C SER A 46 -4.85 -6.10 9.31
N PHE A 47 -4.73 -5.30 8.26
CA PHE A 47 -5.24 -5.60 6.93
C PHE A 47 -4.17 -6.22 6.02
N PHE A 48 -2.93 -5.69 6.01
CA PHE A 48 -1.85 -6.24 5.18
C PHE A 48 -1.33 -7.59 5.68
N GLN A 49 -1.54 -7.93 6.96
CA GLN A 49 -1.21 -9.27 7.46
C GLN A 49 -2.16 -10.36 6.97
N ARG A 50 -3.34 -10.01 6.41
CA ARG A 50 -4.31 -10.99 5.90
C ARG A 50 -3.74 -11.70 4.68
N ARG A 51 -4.05 -12.99 4.55
CA ARG A 51 -3.53 -13.87 3.49
C ARG A 51 -3.71 -13.29 2.08
N PHE A 52 -4.89 -12.74 1.78
CA PHE A 52 -5.19 -12.15 0.48
C PHE A 52 -4.31 -10.93 0.17
N THR A 53 -4.22 -9.99 1.10
CA THR A 53 -3.47 -8.75 0.89
C THR A 53 -1.98 -9.02 0.77
N ARG A 54 -1.45 -9.89 1.66
CA ARG A 54 -0.05 -10.32 1.62
C ARG A 54 0.29 -10.96 0.28
N SER A 55 -0.55 -11.88 -0.21
CA SER A 55 -0.27 -12.56 -1.48
C SER A 55 -0.30 -11.60 -2.68
N VAL A 56 -1.12 -10.55 -2.65
CA VAL A 56 -1.12 -9.51 -3.70
C VAL A 56 0.17 -8.69 -3.65
N VAL A 57 0.57 -8.21 -2.47
CA VAL A 57 1.82 -7.44 -2.28
C VAL A 57 3.03 -8.23 -2.76
N GLU A 58 3.14 -9.50 -2.37
CA GLU A 58 4.24 -10.38 -2.78
C GLU A 58 4.26 -10.64 -4.30
N ARG A 59 3.11 -10.90 -4.91
CA ARG A 59 3.01 -11.19 -6.35
C ARG A 59 3.32 -10.00 -7.23
N ILE A 60 2.95 -8.80 -6.80
CA ILE A 60 3.14 -7.56 -7.55
C ILE A 60 4.47 -6.88 -7.18
N GLN A 61 5.17 -7.40 -6.16
CA GLN A 61 6.44 -6.85 -5.66
C GLN A 61 6.31 -5.38 -5.23
N ILE A 62 5.24 -5.08 -4.49
CA ILE A 62 4.98 -3.73 -3.98
C ILE A 62 5.91 -3.47 -2.79
N ASN A 63 6.78 -2.47 -2.92
CA ASN A 63 7.55 -1.97 -1.79
C ASN A 63 6.63 -1.19 -0.83
N LEU A 64 6.78 -1.41 0.47
CA LEU A 64 5.94 -0.77 1.49
C LEU A 64 6.78 0.17 2.37
N LEU A 65 6.24 1.37 2.60
CA LEU A 65 6.72 2.31 3.62
C LEU A 65 5.72 2.31 4.76
N ILE A 66 6.09 1.72 5.89
CA ILE A 66 5.24 1.66 7.07
C ILE A 66 5.56 2.85 7.97
N TYR A 67 4.55 3.63 8.33
CA TYR A 67 4.72 4.81 9.18
C TYR A 67 3.76 4.82 10.37
N ASN A 68 4.18 5.49 11.44
CA ASN A 68 3.35 5.73 12.62
C ASN A 68 2.66 7.09 12.47
N GLU A 69 1.34 7.05 12.30
CA GLU A 69 0.47 8.22 12.17
C GLU A 69 0.47 9.16 13.39
N LYS A 70 0.76 8.67 14.59
CA LYS A 70 0.77 9.49 15.82
C LYS A 70 2.12 10.12 16.11
N GLN A 71 3.20 9.43 15.76
CA GLN A 71 4.57 9.88 16.00
C GLN A 71 5.19 10.55 14.76
N GLU A 72 4.49 10.51 13.62
CA GLU A 72 4.94 11.07 12.33
C GLU A 72 6.32 10.56 11.89
N GLU A 73 6.59 9.27 12.16
CA GLU A 73 7.88 8.64 11.86
C GLU A 73 7.72 7.43 10.95
N ILE A 74 8.79 7.16 10.19
CA ILE A 74 8.89 5.94 9.39
C ILE A 74 9.33 4.81 10.32
N VAL A 75 8.52 3.76 10.37
CA VAL A 75 8.76 2.58 11.20
C VAL A 75 9.60 1.56 10.43
N GLN A 76 9.29 1.33 9.15
CA GLN A 76 9.93 0.28 8.37
C GLN A 76 9.78 0.47 6.86
N TRP A 77 10.78 0.01 6.11
CA TRP A 77 10.73 -0.18 4.66
C TRP A 77 10.75 -1.68 4.38
N LEU A 78 9.85 -2.16 3.51
CA LEU A 78 9.72 -3.57 3.12
C LEU A 78 9.74 -3.75 1.61
#